data_AF-F4RN00-F1
#
_entry.id   AF-F4RN00-F1
#
_cell.length_a   1.000
_cell.length_b   1.000
_cell.length_c   1.000
_cell.angle_alpha   90.00
_cell.angle_beta   90.00
_cell.angle_gamma   90.00
#
_symmetry.space_group_name_H-M   'P 1'
#
loop_
_entity.id
_entity.type
_entity.pdbx_description
1 polymer ?
#
loop_
_entity_poly.entity_id
_entity_poly.type
_entity_poly.pdbx_seq_one_letter_code
_entity_poly.pdbx_strand_id
1 'polypeptide(L)'
;MSPSPKSNLPPSAQKVRNWKHGAPVKSLKANNALVAGSLPNANSRVCKVLATFTRMLLEYDHISKSYPLGPTCNERLQLRFLNQEATMSDQRIFALEPEVLTQLTNDSSRQREVFLADLRQYGIERFTFDWGLKKGCRWNQVMSILVIKHWRHANKRGDFGNLPINPAHTTYTTLEGMLTRWIRGRATEIRSGQNTPEKLRAVENNRKKRLLFKYRRDSFVRHLGKESLDLIPDADCCSETEWEPEQLDQKKVGLVWRSQQYRSLMHRVDRLSYEYKAQLDGILLATQRFDQCRVEESYNNPNAAVCCGLPQNCYDQVWYNSLDDDKKVKLKAQPASEILNTLATRIEQLLIPKS
;
A
#
# COMPACT_ATOMS: atom_id res chain seq x y z
N MET A 1 18.81 -48.52 -13.41
CA MET A 1 18.02 -47.63 -12.54
C MET A 1 17.93 -46.27 -13.22
N SER A 2 16.81 -46.02 -13.89
CA SER A 2 16.57 -44.78 -14.64
C SER A 2 16.07 -43.69 -13.68
N PRO A 3 16.51 -42.43 -13.81
CA PRO A 3 16.03 -41.35 -12.97
C PRO A 3 14.63 -40.92 -13.41
N SER A 4 13.68 -40.89 -12.46
CA SER A 4 12.32 -40.40 -12.69
C SER A 4 12.32 -38.90 -13.04
N PRO A 5 11.55 -38.47 -14.07
CA PRO A 5 11.46 -37.07 -14.44
C PRO A 5 10.59 -36.30 -13.43
N LYS A 6 11.14 -35.20 -12.91
CA LYS A 6 10.40 -34.22 -12.11
C LYS A 6 9.33 -33.57 -12.99
N SER A 7 8.06 -33.75 -12.62
CA SER A 7 6.92 -33.12 -13.26
C SER A 7 6.96 -31.60 -13.03
N ASN A 8 7.36 -30.85 -14.06
CA ASN A 8 7.10 -29.41 -14.16
C ASN A 8 5.63 -29.21 -14.55
N LEU A 9 4.73 -29.24 -13.57
CA LEU A 9 3.37 -28.75 -13.77
C LEU A 9 3.30 -27.27 -13.37
N PRO A 10 2.69 -26.40 -14.21
CA PRO A 10 2.45 -25.01 -13.86
C PRO A 10 1.50 -24.92 -12.66
N PRO A 11 1.60 -23.86 -11.82
CA PRO A 11 0.73 -23.73 -10.66
C PRO A 11 -0.72 -23.67 -11.13
N SER A 12 -1.47 -24.72 -10.80
CA SER A 12 -2.89 -24.83 -11.12
C SER A 12 -3.60 -23.56 -10.65
N ALA A 13 -4.29 -22.88 -11.57
CA ALA A 13 -5.16 -21.76 -11.24
C ALA A 13 -6.22 -22.24 -10.25
N GLN A 14 -5.98 -21.99 -8.98
CA GLN A 14 -6.90 -22.32 -7.90
C GLN A 14 -8.24 -21.66 -8.24
N LYS A 15 -9.24 -22.46 -8.67
CA LYS A 15 -10.59 -21.98 -9.00
C LYS A 15 -11.14 -21.26 -7.77
N VAL A 16 -11.03 -19.94 -7.75
CA VAL A 16 -11.52 -19.14 -6.63
C VAL A 16 -13.03 -19.30 -6.63
N ARG A 17 -13.59 -19.93 -5.58
CA ARG A 17 -15.04 -20.07 -5.38
C ARG A 17 -15.62 -18.67 -5.10
N ASN A 18 -15.94 -17.95 -6.17
CA ASN A 18 -16.27 -16.53 -6.16
C ASN A 18 -17.77 -16.23 -6.00
N TRP A 19 -18.59 -17.27 -5.86
CA TRP A 19 -20.00 -17.18 -5.53
C TRP A 19 -20.22 -17.96 -4.24
N LYS A 20 -20.78 -17.31 -3.23
CA LYS A 20 -21.16 -17.94 -1.96
C LYS A 20 -22.64 -17.66 -1.72
N HIS A 21 -23.44 -18.72 -1.57
CA HIS A 21 -24.89 -18.63 -1.33
C HIS A 21 -25.65 -17.78 -2.38
N GLY A 22 -25.38 -17.99 -3.67
CA GLY A 22 -26.07 -17.28 -4.75
C GLY A 22 -25.70 -15.80 -4.89
N ALA A 23 -24.74 -15.28 -4.10
CA ALA A 23 -24.28 -13.91 -4.17
C ALA A 23 -22.78 -13.83 -4.57
N PRO A 24 -22.39 -12.76 -5.30
CA PRO A 24 -20.98 -12.51 -5.55
C PRO A 24 -20.26 -12.18 -4.24
N VAL A 25 -19.01 -12.64 -4.14
CA VAL A 25 -18.09 -12.33 -3.05
C VAL A 25 -17.98 -10.83 -2.75
N LYS A 26 -18.03 -10.45 -1.46
CA LYS A 26 -18.00 -9.04 -1.02
C LYS A 26 -16.60 -8.41 -0.99
N SER A 27 -15.53 -9.21 -0.89
CA SER A 27 -14.18 -8.65 -0.79
C SER A 27 -13.70 -8.06 -2.12
N LEU A 28 -12.95 -6.95 -2.06
CA LEU A 28 -12.34 -6.33 -3.24
C LEU A 28 -11.40 -7.31 -3.96
N LYS A 29 -10.60 -8.07 -3.20
CA LYS A 29 -9.67 -9.07 -3.74
C LYS A 29 -10.40 -10.11 -4.58
N ALA A 30 -11.51 -10.65 -4.09
CA ALA A 30 -12.25 -11.69 -4.79
C ALA A 30 -13.04 -11.13 -6.00
N ASN A 31 -13.55 -9.89 -5.90
CA ASN A 31 -14.13 -9.19 -7.07
C ASN A 31 -13.09 -8.90 -8.16
N ASN A 32 -11.87 -8.54 -7.79
CA ASN A 32 -10.79 -8.35 -8.77
C ASN A 32 -10.37 -9.66 -9.41
N ALA A 33 -10.37 -10.77 -8.67
CA ALA A 33 -10.08 -12.10 -9.20
C ALA A 33 -11.12 -12.53 -10.26
N LEU A 34 -12.39 -12.17 -10.08
CA LEU A 34 -13.47 -12.47 -11.05
C LEU A 34 -13.23 -11.86 -12.44
N VAL A 35 -12.61 -10.68 -12.50
CA VAL A 35 -12.39 -9.94 -13.75
C VAL A 35 -10.93 -10.01 -14.23
N ALA A 36 -10.07 -10.75 -13.53
CA ALA A 36 -8.63 -10.79 -13.82
C ALA A 36 -8.30 -11.45 -15.17
N GLY A 37 -9.15 -12.38 -15.63
CA GLY A 37 -8.98 -13.05 -16.93
C GLY A 37 -9.52 -12.26 -18.13
N SER A 38 -10.46 -11.33 -17.91
CA SER A 38 -11.13 -10.57 -18.97
C SER A 38 -10.65 -9.13 -19.11
N LEU A 39 -10.05 -8.57 -18.06
CA LEU A 39 -9.51 -7.20 -18.07
C LEU A 39 -7.98 -7.22 -18.03
N PRO A 40 -7.32 -6.23 -18.65
CA PRO A 40 -5.87 -6.05 -18.50
C PRO A 40 -5.45 -5.97 -17.04
N ASN A 41 -4.20 -6.34 -16.77
CA ASN A 41 -3.62 -6.24 -15.43
C ASN A 41 -3.83 -4.82 -14.86
N ALA A 42 -4.17 -4.70 -13.58
CA ALA A 42 -4.39 -3.41 -12.93
C ALA A 42 -3.17 -2.46 -13.03
N ASN A 43 -1.97 -3.02 -13.13
CA ASN A 43 -0.72 -2.26 -13.31
C ASN A 43 -0.35 -2.05 -14.79
N SER A 44 -1.18 -2.52 -15.73
CA SER A 44 -0.97 -2.28 -17.16
C SER A 44 -1.03 -0.79 -17.49
N ARG A 45 -0.36 -0.41 -18.57
CA ARG A 45 -0.23 0.99 -18.97
C ARG A 45 -1.58 1.66 -19.24
N VAL A 46 -2.48 1.00 -19.97
CA VAL A 46 -3.84 1.51 -20.23
C VAL A 46 -4.63 1.77 -18.94
N CYS A 47 -4.52 0.89 -17.94
CA CYS A 47 -5.17 1.08 -16.65
C CYS A 47 -4.59 2.29 -15.89
N LYS A 48 -3.26 2.49 -15.96
CA LYS A 48 -2.61 3.66 -15.35
C LYS A 48 -3.03 4.96 -16.02
N VAL A 49 -3.04 5.01 -17.36
CA VAL A 49 -3.46 6.18 -18.13
C VAL A 49 -4.92 6.54 -17.84
N LEU A 50 -5.83 5.56 -17.87
CA LEU A 50 -7.24 5.77 -17.52
C LEU A 50 -7.40 6.28 -16.07
N ALA A 51 -6.65 5.71 -15.12
CA ALA A 51 -6.69 6.15 -13.74
C ALA A 51 -6.15 7.58 -13.56
N THR A 52 -5.06 7.94 -14.24
CA THR A 52 -4.49 9.30 -14.20
C THR A 52 -5.45 10.32 -14.81
N PHE A 53 -6.00 10.03 -15.99
CA PHE A 53 -7.00 10.86 -16.64
C PHE A 53 -8.24 11.07 -15.74
N THR A 54 -8.75 9.99 -15.15
CA THR A 54 -9.91 10.06 -14.24
C THR A 54 -9.60 10.90 -13.00
N ARG A 55 -8.39 10.80 -12.42
CA ARG A 55 -7.97 11.63 -11.28
C ARG A 55 -7.86 13.11 -11.64
N MET A 56 -7.34 13.41 -12.84
CA MET A 56 -7.26 14.77 -13.37
C MET A 56 -8.66 15.38 -13.45
N LEU A 57 -9.63 14.65 -14.01
CA LEU A 57 -11.01 15.11 -14.09
C LEU A 57 -11.64 15.33 -12.71
N LEU A 58 -11.35 14.45 -11.73
CA LEU A 58 -11.88 14.51 -10.36
C LEU A 58 -11.23 15.59 -9.48
N GLU A 59 -10.18 16.27 -9.95
CA GLU A 59 -9.35 17.16 -9.13
C GLU A 59 -8.85 16.47 -7.86
N TYR A 60 -8.28 15.28 -8.02
CA TYR A 60 -7.68 14.55 -6.90
C TYR A 60 -6.62 15.41 -6.20
N ASP A 61 -6.80 15.66 -4.91
CA ASP A 61 -5.84 16.41 -4.12
C ASP A 61 -4.65 15.50 -3.77
N HIS A 62 -3.50 15.79 -4.36
CA HIS A 62 -2.27 15.05 -4.13
C HIS A 62 -1.68 15.26 -2.73
N ILE A 63 -2.00 16.38 -2.08
CA ILE A 63 -1.54 16.74 -0.73
C ILE A 63 -2.36 15.95 0.29
N SER A 64 -3.69 16.16 0.32
CA SER A 64 -4.56 15.46 1.28
C SER A 64 -4.90 14.02 0.89
N LYS A 65 -4.50 13.58 -0.32
CA LYS A 65 -4.85 12.27 -0.90
C LYS A 65 -6.36 12.02 -0.88
N SER A 66 -7.14 13.07 -1.14
CA SER A 66 -8.59 13.05 -1.04
C SER A 66 -9.27 13.14 -2.40
N TYR A 67 -10.49 12.61 -2.45
CA TYR A 67 -11.39 12.70 -3.59
C TYR A 67 -12.54 13.64 -3.24
N PRO A 68 -13.18 14.28 -4.23
CA PRO A 68 -14.37 15.08 -3.97
C PRO A 68 -15.44 14.24 -3.29
N LEU A 69 -16.23 14.89 -2.43
CA LEU A 69 -17.37 14.25 -1.79
C LEU A 69 -18.30 13.65 -2.85
N GLY A 70 -18.92 12.52 -2.51
CA GLY A 70 -19.91 11.90 -3.38
C GLY A 70 -21.11 12.83 -3.65
N PRO A 71 -22.00 12.46 -4.57
CA PRO A 71 -23.15 13.29 -4.91
C PRO A 71 -24.09 13.44 -3.71
N THR A 72 -24.75 14.58 -3.62
CA THR A 72 -25.85 14.86 -2.69
C THR A 72 -27.11 14.10 -3.12
N CYS A 73 -28.15 14.12 -2.27
CA CYS A 73 -29.44 13.55 -2.65
C CYS A 73 -30.07 14.30 -3.82
N ASN A 74 -29.96 15.64 -3.84
CA ASN A 74 -30.53 16.46 -4.91
C ASN A 74 -29.85 16.19 -6.26
N GLU A 75 -28.52 16.14 -6.29
CA GLU A 75 -27.75 15.79 -7.50
C GLU A 75 -28.20 14.43 -8.07
N ARG A 76 -28.40 13.43 -7.22
CA ARG A 76 -28.88 12.12 -7.66
C ARG A 76 -30.30 12.16 -8.25
N LEU A 77 -31.19 12.98 -7.70
CA LEU A 77 -32.58 13.10 -8.15
C LEU A 77 -32.69 13.85 -9.48
N GLN A 78 -31.83 14.84 -9.70
CA GLN A 78 -31.81 15.63 -10.93
C GLN A 78 -31.11 14.91 -12.10
N LEU A 79 -30.42 13.79 -11.84
CA LEU A 79 -29.64 13.07 -12.83
C LEU A 79 -30.52 12.52 -13.97
N ARG A 80 -30.31 13.02 -15.18
CA ARG A 80 -30.98 12.54 -16.40
C ARG A 80 -30.52 11.14 -16.81
N PHE A 81 -31.33 10.46 -17.61
CA PHE A 81 -30.97 9.13 -18.13
C PHE A 81 -30.10 9.34 -19.34
N LEU A 82 -28.93 8.70 -19.36
CA LEU A 82 -28.05 8.72 -20.52
C LEU A 82 -28.11 7.38 -21.23
N ASN A 83 -28.43 7.41 -22.51
CA ASN A 83 -28.20 6.28 -23.38
C ASN A 83 -26.71 6.25 -23.75
N GLN A 84 -26.02 5.14 -23.45
CA GLN A 84 -24.60 4.98 -23.71
C GLN A 84 -24.25 5.22 -25.20
N GLU A 85 -24.98 4.61 -26.12
CA GLU A 85 -24.69 4.70 -27.56
C GLU A 85 -24.89 6.12 -28.09
N ALA A 86 -26.00 6.77 -27.72
CA ALA A 86 -26.27 8.16 -28.10
C ALA A 86 -25.20 9.11 -27.53
N THR A 87 -24.86 8.94 -26.25
CA THR A 87 -23.87 9.80 -25.56
C THR A 87 -22.47 9.63 -26.15
N MET A 88 -22.08 8.39 -26.47
CA MET A 88 -20.79 8.10 -27.10
C MET A 88 -20.72 8.57 -28.55
N SER A 89 -21.85 8.60 -29.27
CA SER A 89 -21.92 9.08 -30.66
C SER A 89 -21.98 10.60 -30.75
N ASP A 90 -22.41 11.30 -29.70
CA ASP A 90 -22.43 12.75 -29.67
C ASP A 90 -21.03 13.35 -29.52
N GLN A 91 -20.46 13.79 -30.64
CA GLN A 91 -19.13 14.43 -30.69
C GLN A 91 -19.18 15.97 -30.70
N ARG A 92 -20.37 16.59 -30.59
CA ARG A 92 -20.53 18.05 -30.76
C ARG A 92 -19.71 18.86 -29.75
N ILE A 93 -19.59 18.37 -28.52
CA ILE A 93 -18.77 19.02 -27.48
C ILE A 93 -17.30 19.16 -27.88
N PHE A 94 -16.77 18.19 -28.65
CA PHE A 94 -15.39 18.21 -29.12
C PHE A 94 -15.19 19.09 -30.36
N ALA A 95 -16.26 19.52 -31.02
CA ALA A 95 -16.19 20.51 -32.08
C ALA A 95 -16.07 21.95 -31.52
N LEU A 96 -16.48 22.16 -30.26
CA LEU A 96 -16.35 23.43 -29.53
C LEU A 96 -14.96 23.61 -28.91
N GLU A 97 -14.12 22.58 -28.96
CA GLU A 97 -12.74 22.64 -28.45
C GLU A 97 -11.94 23.82 -29.03
N PRO A 98 -11.88 24.08 -30.35
CA PRO A 98 -11.01 25.11 -30.93
C PRO A 98 -11.14 26.51 -30.31
N GLU A 99 -12.34 26.91 -29.90
CA GLU A 99 -12.61 28.22 -29.29
C GLU A 99 -12.18 28.28 -27.82
N VAL A 100 -12.36 27.19 -27.06
CA VAL A 100 -11.90 27.04 -25.67
C VAL A 100 -10.39 26.79 -25.58
N LEU A 101 -9.82 26.15 -26.61
CA LEU A 101 -8.41 25.71 -26.70
C LEU A 101 -7.40 26.87 -26.84
N THR A 102 -7.84 28.07 -27.23
CA THR A 102 -6.95 29.24 -27.45
C THR A 102 -6.58 29.97 -26.15
N GLN A 103 -7.35 29.81 -25.08
CA GLN A 103 -7.18 30.58 -23.84
C GLN A 103 -6.39 29.85 -22.74
N LEU A 104 -6.19 28.53 -22.86
CA LEU A 104 -5.54 27.70 -21.83
C LEU A 104 -4.26 27.08 -22.37
N THR A 105 -3.17 27.17 -21.60
CA THR A 105 -1.84 26.67 -21.99
C THR A 105 -1.58 25.20 -21.62
N ASN A 106 -2.40 24.59 -20.76
CA ASN A 106 -2.20 23.22 -20.25
C ASN A 106 -3.28 22.24 -20.77
N ASP A 107 -2.85 21.19 -21.48
CA ASP A 107 -3.66 20.08 -22.02
C ASP A 107 -4.62 19.47 -21.00
N SER A 108 -4.18 19.30 -19.75
CA SER A 108 -5.00 18.70 -18.69
C SER A 108 -6.15 19.61 -18.28
N SER A 109 -5.87 20.92 -18.12
CA SER A 109 -6.90 21.91 -17.80
C SER A 109 -7.92 22.03 -18.94
N ARG A 110 -7.46 21.95 -20.20
CA ARG A 110 -8.32 21.97 -21.39
C ARG A 110 -9.29 20.80 -21.42
N GLN A 111 -8.79 19.58 -21.26
CA GLN A 111 -9.62 18.38 -21.22
C GLN A 111 -10.68 18.45 -20.10
N ARG A 112 -10.31 18.99 -18.94
CA ARG A 112 -11.24 19.17 -17.82
C ARG A 112 -12.35 20.16 -18.14
N GLU A 113 -12.03 21.33 -18.70
CA GLU A 113 -13.07 22.34 -19.02
C GLU A 113 -14.06 21.82 -20.07
N VAL A 114 -13.57 21.14 -21.11
CA VAL A 114 -14.44 20.50 -22.13
C VAL A 114 -15.33 19.42 -21.49
N PHE A 115 -14.78 18.66 -20.55
CA PHE A 115 -15.53 17.66 -19.79
C PHE A 115 -16.61 18.28 -18.89
N LEU A 116 -16.30 19.36 -18.17
CA LEU A 116 -17.28 20.08 -17.35
C LEU A 116 -18.37 20.73 -18.23
N ALA A 117 -18.01 21.26 -19.40
CA ALA A 117 -18.97 21.78 -20.36
C ALA A 117 -19.93 20.69 -20.87
N ASP A 118 -19.43 19.47 -21.14
CA ASP A 118 -20.28 18.31 -21.49
C ASP A 118 -21.23 17.96 -20.34
N LEU A 119 -20.73 17.91 -19.10
CA LEU A 119 -21.56 17.63 -17.91
C LEU A 119 -22.71 18.63 -17.76
N ARG A 120 -22.45 19.92 -17.99
CA ARG A 120 -23.47 20.98 -17.91
C ARG A 120 -24.60 20.79 -18.93
N GLN A 121 -24.33 20.21 -20.11
CA GLN A 121 -25.38 19.89 -21.08
C GLN A 121 -26.40 18.87 -20.53
N TYR A 122 -25.98 18.06 -19.56
CA TYR A 122 -26.83 17.08 -18.88
C TYR A 122 -27.37 17.56 -17.52
N GLY A 123 -27.16 18.83 -17.17
CA GLY A 123 -27.56 19.40 -15.88
C GLY A 123 -26.71 18.93 -14.71
N ILE A 124 -25.46 18.53 -14.96
CA ILE A 124 -24.52 18.10 -13.93
C ILE A 124 -23.50 19.22 -13.71
N GLU A 125 -23.44 19.75 -12.49
CA GLU A 125 -22.59 20.90 -12.17
C GLU A 125 -21.15 20.52 -11.82
N ARG A 126 -20.95 19.35 -11.19
CA ARG A 126 -19.63 18.88 -10.77
C ARG A 126 -19.43 17.39 -11.04
N PHE A 127 -18.17 17.01 -11.20
CA PHE A 127 -17.78 15.62 -11.37
C PHE A 127 -17.38 14.97 -10.05
N THR A 128 -17.98 13.82 -9.76
CA THR A 128 -17.63 12.97 -8.62
C THR A 128 -18.17 11.57 -8.83
N PHE A 129 -17.69 10.59 -8.08
CA PHE A 129 -18.31 9.27 -8.01
C PHE A 129 -19.11 9.10 -6.72
N ASP A 130 -20.14 8.26 -6.77
CA ASP A 130 -20.77 7.73 -5.57
C ASP A 130 -19.87 6.66 -4.95
N TRP A 131 -19.07 7.08 -3.98
CA TRP A 131 -18.17 6.24 -3.19
C TRP A 131 -18.91 5.24 -2.28
N GLY A 132 -20.23 5.41 -2.09
CA GLY A 132 -21.07 4.46 -1.37
C GLY A 132 -21.31 3.15 -2.14
N LEU A 133 -21.05 3.13 -3.46
CA LEU A 133 -21.22 1.97 -4.34
C LEU A 133 -22.59 1.27 -4.19
N LYS A 134 -23.68 2.04 -4.06
CA LYS A 134 -25.03 1.45 -4.04
C LYS A 134 -25.23 0.59 -5.30
N LYS A 135 -25.80 -0.60 -5.15
CA LYS A 135 -26.05 -1.51 -6.27
C LYS A 135 -26.93 -0.79 -7.30
N GLY A 136 -26.54 -0.82 -8.57
CA GLY A 136 -27.27 -0.12 -9.64
C GLY A 136 -27.21 1.40 -9.52
N CYS A 137 -26.19 1.96 -8.87
CA CYS A 137 -26.03 3.42 -8.79
C CYS A 137 -25.87 4.02 -10.18
N ARG A 138 -26.96 4.64 -10.65
CA ARG A 138 -27.04 5.33 -11.95
C ARG A 138 -26.05 6.48 -12.08
N TRP A 139 -25.70 7.12 -10.97
CA TRP A 139 -24.68 8.18 -10.96
C TRP A 139 -23.34 7.66 -11.50
N ASN A 140 -22.83 6.56 -10.96
CA ASN A 140 -21.55 6.00 -11.41
C ASN A 140 -21.62 5.48 -12.86
N GLN A 141 -22.78 5.04 -13.33
CA GLN A 141 -22.97 4.66 -14.74
C GLN A 141 -22.84 5.87 -15.65
N VAL A 142 -23.59 6.95 -15.39
CA VAL A 142 -23.52 8.21 -16.15
C VAL A 142 -22.10 8.78 -16.17
N MET A 143 -21.47 8.85 -15.00
CA MET A 143 -20.09 9.33 -14.89
C MET A 143 -19.11 8.45 -15.65
N SER A 144 -19.28 7.13 -15.63
CA SER A 144 -18.41 6.23 -16.39
C SER A 144 -18.55 6.43 -17.90
N ILE A 145 -19.78 6.60 -18.40
CA ILE A 145 -20.03 6.87 -19.83
C ILE A 145 -19.28 8.13 -20.27
N LEU A 146 -19.43 9.23 -19.53
CA LEU A 146 -18.81 10.50 -19.87
C LEU A 146 -17.28 10.46 -19.75
N VAL A 147 -16.73 9.83 -18.71
CA VAL A 147 -15.28 9.65 -18.59
C VAL A 147 -14.73 8.85 -19.77
N ILE A 148 -15.39 7.76 -20.18
CA ILE A 148 -14.95 6.90 -21.28
C ILE A 148 -15.05 7.65 -22.62
N LYS A 149 -16.11 8.43 -22.82
CA LYS A 149 -16.28 9.30 -24.00
C LYS A 149 -15.07 10.22 -24.18
N HIS A 150 -14.73 10.97 -23.14
CA HIS A 150 -13.61 11.94 -23.17
C HIS A 150 -12.25 11.25 -23.22
N TRP A 151 -12.06 10.15 -22.49
CA TRP A 151 -10.83 9.38 -22.55
C TRP A 151 -10.54 8.85 -23.95
N ARG A 152 -11.56 8.33 -24.66
CA ARG A 152 -11.40 7.84 -26.04
C ARG A 152 -11.10 8.95 -27.02
N HIS A 153 -11.70 10.13 -26.84
CA HIS A 153 -11.38 11.32 -27.64
C HIS A 153 -9.91 11.74 -27.45
N ALA A 154 -9.48 11.90 -26.20
CA ALA A 154 -8.08 12.20 -25.86
C ALA A 154 -7.10 11.16 -26.42
N ASN A 155 -7.45 9.87 -26.34
CA ASN A 155 -6.63 8.80 -26.91
C ASN A 155 -6.50 8.91 -28.43
N LYS A 156 -7.59 9.20 -29.15
CA LYS A 156 -7.57 9.34 -30.62
C LYS A 156 -6.74 10.52 -31.10
N ARG A 157 -6.73 11.60 -30.32
CA ARG A 157 -5.89 12.79 -30.59
C ARG A 157 -4.42 12.59 -30.27
N GLY A 158 -4.06 11.51 -29.56
CA GLY A 158 -2.69 11.28 -29.11
C GLY A 158 -2.30 12.07 -27.87
N ASP A 159 -3.26 12.55 -27.07
CA ASP A 159 -2.99 13.34 -25.85
C ASP A 159 -2.22 12.53 -24.78
N PHE A 160 -2.17 11.20 -24.92
CA PHE A 160 -1.37 10.32 -24.08
C PHE A 160 0.05 10.08 -24.61
N GLY A 161 0.47 10.83 -25.64
CA GLY A 161 1.76 10.70 -26.32
C GLY A 161 1.87 9.44 -27.21
N ASN A 162 3.08 9.15 -27.70
CA ASN A 162 3.39 7.97 -28.52
C ASN A 162 3.34 6.63 -27.75
N LEU A 163 2.55 6.55 -26.68
CA LEU A 163 2.48 5.38 -25.83
C LEU A 163 1.69 4.27 -26.55
N PRO A 164 2.28 3.08 -26.77
CA PRO A 164 1.56 1.98 -27.40
C PRO A 164 0.48 1.46 -26.45
N ILE A 165 -0.78 1.77 -26.75
CA ILE A 165 -1.97 1.20 -26.09
C ILE A 165 -2.56 0.17 -27.03
N ASN A 166 -2.70 -1.07 -26.56
CA ASN A 166 -3.33 -2.14 -27.34
C ASN A 166 -4.78 -1.74 -27.70
N PRO A 167 -5.14 -1.65 -28.98
CA PRO A 167 -6.49 -1.28 -29.41
C PRO A 167 -7.59 -2.18 -28.83
N ALA A 168 -7.31 -3.46 -28.60
CA ALA A 168 -8.26 -4.41 -27.98
C ALA A 168 -8.68 -3.98 -26.55
N HIS A 169 -7.86 -3.16 -25.88
CA HIS A 169 -8.14 -2.66 -24.55
C HIS A 169 -8.92 -1.33 -24.55
N THR A 170 -9.23 -0.77 -25.73
CA THR A 170 -9.88 0.55 -25.89
C THR A 170 -11.38 0.47 -26.19
N THR A 171 -11.95 -0.75 -26.18
CA THR A 171 -13.40 -0.93 -26.32
C THR A 171 -14.13 -0.39 -25.10
N TYR A 172 -15.38 0.06 -25.28
CA TYR A 172 -16.17 0.62 -24.18
C TYR A 172 -16.27 -0.36 -23.00
N THR A 173 -16.65 -1.61 -23.26
CA THR A 173 -16.83 -2.64 -22.23
C THR A 173 -15.56 -2.88 -21.42
N THR A 174 -14.40 -2.89 -22.08
CA THR A 174 -13.12 -3.08 -21.43
C THR A 174 -12.74 -1.87 -20.57
N LEU A 175 -12.93 -0.65 -21.08
CA LEU A 175 -12.69 0.59 -20.34
C LEU A 175 -13.64 0.76 -19.15
N GLU A 176 -14.92 0.41 -19.31
CA GLU A 176 -15.93 0.40 -18.24
C GLU A 176 -15.56 -0.60 -17.15
N GLY A 177 -15.11 -1.80 -17.53
CA GLY A 177 -14.62 -2.79 -16.57
C GLY A 177 -13.39 -2.30 -15.79
N MET A 178 -12.43 -1.67 -16.47
CA MET A 178 -11.26 -1.06 -15.82
C MET A 178 -11.64 0.06 -14.86
N LEU A 179 -12.50 0.99 -15.30
CA LEU A 179 -12.95 2.12 -14.51
C LEU A 179 -13.75 1.65 -13.31
N THR A 180 -14.67 0.70 -13.49
CA THR A 180 -15.43 0.07 -12.40
C THR A 180 -14.52 -0.57 -11.37
N ARG A 181 -13.50 -1.34 -11.81
CA ARG A 181 -12.50 -1.93 -10.91
C ARG A 181 -11.75 -0.85 -10.13
N TRP A 182 -11.38 0.24 -10.80
CA TRP A 182 -10.70 1.37 -10.17
C TRP A 182 -11.58 2.08 -9.12
N ILE A 183 -12.83 2.42 -9.46
CA ILE A 183 -13.80 3.06 -8.56
C ILE A 183 -14.02 2.19 -7.31
N ARG A 184 -14.22 0.87 -7.48
CA ARG A 184 -14.38 -0.06 -6.35
C ARG A 184 -13.17 -0.06 -5.41
N GLY A 185 -11.97 0.00 -5.98
CA GLY A 185 -10.73 0.14 -5.22
C GLY A 185 -10.74 1.40 -4.38
N ARG A 186 -10.89 2.57 -5.02
CA ARG A 186 -10.88 3.88 -4.33
C ARG A 186 -11.98 3.99 -3.27
N ALA A 187 -13.19 3.56 -3.59
CA ALA A 187 -14.32 3.57 -2.66
C ALA A 187 -14.05 2.69 -1.41
N THR A 188 -13.33 1.58 -1.57
CA THR A 188 -12.92 0.74 -0.43
C THR A 188 -11.88 1.45 0.43
N GLU A 189 -10.90 2.13 -0.18
CA GLU A 189 -9.90 2.93 0.53
C GLU A 189 -10.55 4.07 1.32
N ILE A 190 -11.49 4.79 0.70
CA ILE A 190 -12.25 5.88 1.33
C ILE A 190 -13.06 5.34 2.52
N ARG A 191 -13.87 4.29 2.34
CA ARG A 191 -14.70 3.72 3.42
C ARG A 191 -13.89 3.11 4.54
N SER A 192 -12.73 2.55 4.23
CA SER A 192 -11.83 2.01 5.25
C SER A 192 -11.04 3.10 5.96
N GLY A 193 -11.14 4.37 5.54
CA GLY A 193 -10.34 5.46 6.10
C GLY A 193 -8.84 5.20 5.96
N GLN A 194 -8.40 4.48 4.91
CA GLN A 194 -6.98 4.13 4.74
C GLN A 194 -6.06 5.36 4.69
N ASN A 195 -6.58 6.50 4.24
CA ASN A 195 -5.86 7.77 4.18
C ASN A 195 -6.04 8.64 5.43
N THR A 196 -6.67 8.13 6.51
CA THR A 196 -6.70 8.84 7.79
C THR A 196 -5.28 8.96 8.35
N PRO A 197 -4.92 10.08 9.01
CA PRO A 197 -3.60 10.26 9.60
C PRO A 197 -3.20 9.09 10.51
N GLU A 198 -4.14 8.50 11.25
CA GLU A 198 -3.92 7.38 12.16
C GLU A 198 -3.49 6.11 11.41
N LYS A 199 -4.18 5.77 10.31
CA LYS A 199 -3.85 4.57 9.52
C LYS A 199 -2.57 4.76 8.72
N LEU A 200 -2.32 5.97 8.21
CA LEU A 200 -1.07 6.30 7.54
C LEU A 200 0.12 6.16 8.50
N ARG A 201 -0.01 6.69 9.73
CA ARG A 201 0.98 6.50 10.80
C ARG A 201 1.20 5.02 11.12
N ALA A 202 0.13 4.24 11.29
CA ALA A 202 0.26 2.81 11.55
C ALA A 202 0.96 2.03 10.42
N VAL A 203 0.67 2.35 9.16
CA VAL A 203 1.34 1.75 8.00
C VAL A 203 2.82 2.11 7.97
N GLU A 204 3.16 3.37 8.20
CA GLU A 204 4.53 3.85 8.17
C GLU A 204 5.36 3.30 9.34
N ASN A 205 4.80 3.25 10.55
CA ASN A 205 5.41 2.62 11.72
C ASN A 205 5.71 1.14 11.45
N ASN A 206 4.76 0.42 10.83
CA ASN A 206 4.97 -0.98 10.43
C ASN A 206 6.05 -1.13 9.35
N ARG A 207 6.10 -0.24 8.37
CA ARG A 207 7.15 -0.23 7.33
C ARG A 207 8.53 -0.05 7.96
N LYS A 208 8.64 0.91 8.87
CA LYS A 208 9.87 1.22 9.63
C LYS A 208 10.31 0.08 10.54
N LYS A 209 9.38 -0.54 11.27
CA LYS A 209 9.65 -1.75 12.09
C LYS A 209 10.23 -2.89 11.24
N ARG A 210 9.66 -3.15 10.06
CA ARG A 210 10.18 -4.16 9.11
C ARG A 210 11.54 -3.79 8.53
N LEU A 211 11.79 -2.51 8.30
CA LEU A 211 13.09 -2.04 7.83
C LEU A 211 14.18 -2.27 8.90
N LEU A 212 13.89 -1.94 10.16
CA LEU A 212 14.79 -2.22 11.29
C LEU A 212 15.06 -3.72 11.45
N PHE A 213 14.01 -4.53 11.37
CA PHE A 213 14.14 -5.98 11.38
C PHE A 213 15.07 -6.49 10.28
N LYS A 214 14.95 -5.95 9.06
CA LYS A 214 15.84 -6.30 7.95
C LYS A 214 17.29 -5.99 8.29
N TYR A 215 17.58 -4.79 8.80
CA TYR A 215 18.95 -4.40 9.17
C TYR A 215 19.57 -5.32 10.21
N ARG A 216 18.80 -5.65 11.26
CA ARG A 216 19.26 -6.55 12.32
C ARG A 216 19.43 -7.96 11.80
N ARG A 217 18.42 -8.51 11.12
CA ARG A 217 18.48 -9.87 10.57
C ARG A 217 19.66 -10.04 9.61
N ASP A 218 19.93 -9.05 8.77
CA ASP A 218 21.10 -9.02 7.91
C ASP A 218 22.41 -9.09 8.72
N SER A 219 22.53 -8.34 9.82
CA SER A 219 23.69 -8.41 10.72
C SER A 219 23.83 -9.79 11.39
N PHE A 220 22.71 -10.39 11.84
CA PHE A 220 22.71 -11.75 12.40
C PHE A 220 23.22 -12.76 11.37
N VAL A 221 22.68 -12.75 10.14
CA VAL A 221 23.08 -13.65 9.06
C VAL A 221 24.56 -13.48 8.69
N ARG A 222 25.04 -12.24 8.60
CA ARG A 222 26.41 -11.96 8.14
C ARG A 222 27.47 -12.23 9.19
N HIS A 223 27.19 -11.93 10.46
CA HIS A 223 28.25 -11.83 11.48
C HIS A 223 28.10 -12.81 12.65
N LEU A 224 26.88 -13.25 12.96
CA LEU A 224 26.58 -13.93 14.23
C LEU A 224 26.26 -15.42 14.08
N GLY A 225 26.20 -15.94 12.85
CA GLY A 225 25.96 -17.36 12.56
C GLY A 225 24.48 -17.71 12.48
N LYS A 226 24.16 -18.86 11.88
CA LYS A 226 22.76 -19.28 11.63
C LYS A 226 22.02 -19.61 12.91
N GLU A 227 22.74 -20.17 13.89
CA GLU A 227 22.26 -20.50 15.23
C GLU A 227 21.69 -19.29 15.99
N SER A 228 22.17 -18.09 15.66
CA SER A 228 21.69 -16.85 16.29
C SER A 228 20.37 -16.34 15.73
N LEU A 229 19.89 -16.87 14.59
CA LEU A 229 18.68 -16.40 13.92
C LEU A 229 17.39 -16.71 14.71
N ASP A 230 17.44 -17.71 15.59
CA ASP A 230 16.33 -18.04 16.48
C ASP A 230 16.06 -16.93 17.51
N LEU A 231 17.02 -16.02 17.71
CA LEU A 231 16.84 -14.80 18.51
C LEU A 231 16.24 -13.63 17.71
N ILE A 232 15.96 -13.79 16.42
CA ILE A 232 15.31 -12.76 15.59
C ILE A 232 14.34 -13.39 14.55
N PRO A 233 13.34 -14.17 15.00
CA PRO A 233 12.44 -14.90 14.11
C PRO A 233 11.56 -13.97 13.27
N ASP A 234 11.08 -12.86 13.86
CA ASP A 234 10.12 -11.95 13.24
C ASP A 234 10.36 -10.47 13.59
N ALA A 235 9.61 -9.58 12.93
CA ALA A 235 9.77 -8.13 13.10
C ALA A 235 9.26 -7.60 14.46
N ASP A 236 8.44 -8.36 15.19
CA ASP A 236 7.96 -8.00 16.53
C ASP A 236 9.07 -8.04 17.57
N CYS A 237 10.18 -8.72 17.27
CA CYS A 237 11.45 -8.59 17.99
C CYS A 237 12.12 -7.20 17.83
N CYS A 238 11.54 -6.26 17.08
CA CYS A 238 12.03 -4.89 16.93
C CYS A 238 11.14 -3.87 17.66
N SER A 239 11.78 -2.88 18.29
CA SER A 239 11.09 -1.74 18.91
C SER A 239 10.28 -0.98 17.86
N GLU A 240 9.13 -0.45 18.27
CA GLU A 240 8.36 0.47 17.44
C GLU A 240 9.06 1.84 17.36
N THR A 241 8.58 2.66 16.43
CA THR A 241 9.04 4.03 16.26
C THR A 241 7.81 4.91 16.15
N GLU A 242 7.74 5.97 16.94
CA GLU A 242 6.77 7.03 16.72
C GLU A 242 7.21 7.80 15.48
N TRP A 243 6.41 7.72 14.43
CA TRP A 243 6.56 8.59 13.29
C TRP A 243 5.43 9.60 13.26
N GLU A 244 5.82 10.86 13.24
CA GLU A 244 4.95 11.98 12.94
C GLU A 244 5.47 12.68 11.66
N PRO A 245 4.60 13.02 10.69
CA PRO A 245 5.03 13.64 9.44
C PRO A 245 5.83 14.94 9.62
N GLU A 246 5.53 15.69 10.69
CA GLU A 246 6.08 17.01 10.98
C GLU A 246 7.33 16.96 11.88
N GLN A 247 7.65 15.79 12.45
CA GLN A 247 8.79 15.63 13.35
C GLN A 247 9.98 15.04 12.60
N LEU A 248 11.13 15.72 12.72
CA LEU A 248 12.40 15.21 12.21
C LEU A 248 12.90 14.04 13.07
N ASP A 249 12.68 14.14 14.39
CA ASP A 249 13.13 13.15 15.35
C ASP A 249 12.15 11.98 15.44
N GLN A 250 12.71 10.77 15.37
CA GLN A 250 11.93 9.54 15.39
C GLN A 250 12.14 8.83 16.71
N LYS A 251 11.18 8.94 17.61
CA LYS A 251 11.31 8.41 18.97
C LYS A 251 11.21 6.90 18.96
N LYS A 252 12.18 6.25 19.61
CA LYS A 252 12.13 4.81 19.89
C LYS A 252 11.09 4.54 20.95
N VAL A 253 10.26 3.51 20.72
CA VAL A 253 9.27 3.04 21.69
C VAL A 253 9.72 1.70 22.24
N GLY A 254 9.88 1.65 23.56
CA GLY A 254 10.31 0.43 24.25
C GLY A 254 9.23 -0.65 24.22
N LEU A 255 9.66 -1.91 24.31
CA LEU A 255 8.76 -3.05 24.38
C LEU A 255 8.63 -3.50 25.84
N VAL A 256 7.41 -3.47 26.38
CA VAL A 256 7.14 -3.82 27.79
C VAL A 256 7.58 -5.24 28.16
N TRP A 257 7.52 -6.16 27.20
CA TRP A 257 7.82 -7.57 27.40
C TRP A 257 9.30 -7.91 27.29
N ARG A 258 10.15 -7.00 26.81
CA ARG A 258 11.54 -7.30 26.45
C ARG A 258 12.46 -7.21 27.67
N SER A 259 13.24 -8.26 27.93
CA SER A 259 14.24 -8.25 29.00
C SER A 259 15.35 -7.21 28.74
N GLN A 260 15.94 -6.68 29.81
CA GLN A 260 17.06 -5.75 29.70
C GLN A 260 18.25 -6.38 28.96
N GLN A 261 18.53 -7.66 29.19
CA GLN A 261 19.60 -8.38 28.51
C GLN A 261 19.37 -8.43 26.99
N TYR A 262 18.17 -8.76 26.56
CA TYR A 262 17.83 -8.85 25.14
C TYR A 262 17.75 -7.46 24.49
N ARG A 263 17.29 -6.44 25.23
CA ARG A 263 17.40 -5.03 24.81
C ARG A 263 18.86 -4.67 24.52
N SER A 264 19.78 -4.94 25.45
CA SER A 264 21.21 -4.66 25.28
C SER A 264 21.82 -5.39 24.09
N LEU A 265 21.46 -6.65 23.85
CA LEU A 265 21.91 -7.38 22.66
C LEU A 265 21.46 -6.67 21.37
N MET A 266 20.19 -6.28 21.28
CA MET A 266 19.67 -5.59 20.09
C MET A 266 20.40 -4.27 19.81
N HIS A 267 20.76 -3.51 20.85
CA HIS A 267 21.56 -2.28 20.68
C HIS A 267 22.96 -2.57 20.13
N ARG A 268 23.62 -3.63 20.61
CA ARG A 268 24.93 -4.04 20.07
C ARG A 268 24.83 -4.47 18.61
N VAL A 269 23.74 -5.15 18.24
CA VAL A 269 23.48 -5.53 16.84
C VAL A 269 23.25 -4.29 15.95
N ASP A 270 22.54 -3.28 16.46
CA ASP A 270 22.35 -2.01 15.74
C ASP A 270 23.71 -1.33 15.48
N ARG A 271 24.59 -1.29 16.50
CA ARG A 271 25.97 -0.77 16.36
C ARG A 271 26.78 -1.56 15.32
N LEU A 272 26.72 -2.90 15.37
CA LEU A 272 27.39 -3.75 14.38
C LEU A 272 26.85 -3.51 12.95
N SER A 273 25.53 -3.33 12.82
CA SER A 273 24.89 -3.00 11.54
C SER A 273 25.35 -1.65 10.98
N TYR A 274 25.57 -0.68 11.86
CA TYR A 274 26.08 0.64 11.52
C TYR A 274 27.52 0.57 11.03
N GLU A 275 28.44 -0.01 11.82
CA GLU A 275 29.87 -0.09 11.47
C GLU A 275 30.09 -0.79 10.12
N TYR A 276 29.38 -1.89 9.89
CA TYR A 276 29.44 -2.59 8.61
C TYR A 276 29.00 -1.69 7.44
N LYS A 277 27.95 -0.89 7.61
CA LYS A 277 27.50 0.05 6.58
C LYS A 277 28.49 1.20 6.39
N ALA A 278 29.05 1.73 7.49
CA ALA A 278 30.04 2.80 7.44
C ALA A 278 31.29 2.36 6.68
N GLN A 279 31.70 1.10 6.85
CA GLN A 279 32.81 0.50 6.10
C GLN A 279 32.50 0.31 4.61
N LEU A 280 31.29 -0.12 4.26
CA LEU A 280 30.93 -0.39 2.86
C LEU A 280 30.59 0.84 2.04
N ASP A 281 29.79 1.74 2.60
CA ASP A 281 29.15 2.85 1.88
C ASP A 281 29.62 4.21 2.39
N GLY A 282 30.51 4.24 3.38
CA GLY A 282 30.99 5.46 4.02
C GLY A 282 30.11 5.94 5.19
N ILE A 283 30.74 6.70 6.09
CA ILE A 283 30.14 7.19 7.34
C ILE A 283 28.89 8.05 7.08
N LEU A 284 28.91 8.88 6.04
CA LEU A 284 27.80 9.77 5.71
C LEU A 284 26.51 8.97 5.43
N LEU A 285 26.60 7.95 4.58
CA LEU A 285 25.45 7.11 4.21
C LEU A 285 25.02 6.21 5.37
N ALA A 286 25.94 5.80 6.24
CA ALA A 286 25.62 5.04 7.44
C ALA A 286 24.84 5.87 8.47
N THR A 287 25.23 7.13 8.68
CA THR A 287 24.59 8.04 9.65
C THR A 287 23.18 8.45 9.22
N GLN A 288 22.92 8.51 7.92
CA GLN A 288 21.59 8.81 7.35
C GLN A 288 20.62 7.62 7.41
N ARG A 289 21.04 6.45 7.90
CA ARG A 289 20.15 5.29 8.00
C ARG A 289 19.09 5.51 9.07
N PHE A 290 17.90 4.98 8.78
CA PHE A 290 16.74 5.06 9.67
C PHE A 290 17.04 4.62 11.11
N ASP A 291 17.81 3.56 11.33
CA ASP A 291 18.14 3.08 12.67
C ASP A 291 19.02 4.05 13.48
N GLN A 292 19.79 4.89 12.80
CA GLN A 292 20.69 5.89 13.41
C GLN A 292 20.02 7.24 13.66
N CYS A 293 18.96 7.55 12.91
CA CYS A 293 18.18 8.79 13.10
C CYS A 293 17.12 8.69 14.22
N ARG A 294 17.20 7.66 15.08
CA ARG A 294 16.23 7.42 16.15
C ARG A 294 16.75 7.96 17.47
N VAL A 295 15.89 8.68 18.17
CA VAL A 295 16.18 9.20 19.52
C VAL A 295 15.78 8.17 20.56
N GLU A 296 16.52 8.10 21.67
CA GLU A 296 16.30 7.12 22.74
C GLU A 296 14.90 7.17 23.37
N GLU A 297 14.54 6.07 24.03
CA GLU A 297 13.20 5.79 24.56
C GLU A 297 12.77 6.82 25.61
N SER A 298 11.55 7.33 25.50
CA SER A 298 10.90 8.07 26.59
C SER A 298 9.89 7.20 27.37
N TYR A 299 9.36 6.14 26.77
CA TYR A 299 8.37 5.25 27.39
C TYR A 299 8.26 3.88 26.68
N ASN A 300 7.55 2.93 27.32
CA ASN A 300 7.24 1.60 26.79
C ASN A 300 5.80 1.53 26.26
N ASN A 301 5.55 0.88 25.12
CA ASN A 301 4.20 0.61 24.65
C ASN A 301 3.62 -0.65 25.36
N PRO A 302 2.56 -0.51 26.19
CA PRO A 302 1.96 -1.63 26.90
C PRO A 302 1.21 -2.60 25.95
N ASN A 303 0.82 -2.12 24.77
CA ASN A 303 0.10 -2.88 23.75
C ASN A 303 1.02 -3.36 22.62
N ALA A 304 2.34 -3.34 22.84
CA ALA A 304 3.30 -3.77 21.83
C ALA A 304 3.10 -5.24 21.47
N ALA A 305 3.22 -5.55 20.17
CA ALA A 305 3.23 -6.94 19.71
C ALA A 305 4.38 -7.72 20.36
N VAL A 306 4.11 -8.98 20.73
CA VAL A 306 5.06 -9.87 21.41
C VAL A 306 5.62 -10.88 20.42
N CYS A 307 6.93 -10.90 20.27
CA CYS A 307 7.65 -11.90 19.46
C CYS A 307 7.53 -13.26 20.16
N CYS A 308 6.89 -14.24 19.51
CA CYS A 308 6.68 -15.57 20.09
C CYS A 308 7.86 -16.50 19.75
N GLY A 309 8.06 -17.55 20.56
CA GLY A 309 9.08 -18.55 20.30
C GLY A 309 10.51 -18.16 20.70
N LEU A 310 10.71 -16.99 21.33
CA LEU A 310 12.01 -16.63 21.89
C LEU A 310 12.34 -17.44 23.15
N PRO A 311 13.64 -17.54 23.52
CA PRO A 311 14.08 -18.02 24.83
C PRO A 311 13.47 -17.25 25.99
N GLN A 312 13.22 -17.93 27.12
CA GLN A 312 12.64 -17.31 28.32
C GLN A 312 13.39 -16.06 28.80
N ASN A 313 14.72 -16.05 28.72
CA ASN A 313 15.56 -14.92 29.11
C ASN A 313 15.52 -13.72 28.12
N CYS A 314 14.80 -13.83 27.00
CA CYS A 314 14.45 -12.68 26.15
C CYS A 314 13.27 -11.87 26.68
N TYR A 315 12.45 -12.45 27.56
CA TYR A 315 11.28 -11.79 28.13
C TYR A 315 11.62 -11.17 29.49
N ASP A 316 11.04 -10.00 29.77
CA ASP A 316 11.10 -9.40 31.09
C ASP A 316 10.40 -10.32 32.10
N GLN A 317 11.06 -10.59 33.23
CA GLN A 317 10.59 -11.59 34.17
C GLN A 317 9.30 -11.17 34.88
N VAL A 318 9.15 -9.88 35.20
CA VAL A 318 7.94 -9.35 35.85
C VAL A 318 6.77 -9.46 34.88
N TRP A 319 6.98 -9.03 33.64
CA TRP A 319 5.98 -9.17 32.58
C TRP A 319 5.62 -10.64 32.31
N TYR A 320 6.60 -11.53 32.15
CA TYR A 320 6.39 -12.95 31.87
C TYR A 320 5.63 -13.65 33.00
N ASN A 321 5.96 -13.34 34.24
CA ASN A 321 5.29 -13.90 35.42
C ASN A 321 3.85 -13.41 35.56
N SER A 322 3.53 -12.21 35.08
CA SER A 322 2.17 -11.66 35.09
C SER A 322 1.20 -12.34 34.11
N LEU A 323 1.71 -13.14 33.17
CA LEU A 323 0.90 -13.87 32.21
C LEU A 323 0.22 -15.10 32.85
N ASP A 324 -1.03 -15.33 32.47
CA ASP A 324 -1.74 -16.59 32.74
C ASP A 324 -1.15 -17.76 31.93
N ASP A 325 -1.51 -18.98 32.32
CA ASP A 325 -0.95 -20.21 31.73
C ASP A 325 -1.29 -20.37 30.24
N ASP A 326 -2.50 -19.97 29.82
CA ASP A 326 -2.91 -20.01 28.41
C ASP A 326 -2.04 -19.09 27.55
N LYS A 327 -1.76 -17.87 28.02
CA LYS A 327 -0.84 -16.94 27.34
C LYS A 327 0.59 -17.48 27.30
N LYS A 328 1.09 -18.08 28.38
CA LYS A 328 2.42 -18.69 28.41
C LYS A 328 2.55 -19.84 27.40
N VAL A 329 1.52 -20.69 27.28
CA VAL A 329 1.47 -21.76 26.28
C VAL A 329 1.46 -21.19 24.85
N LYS A 330 0.66 -20.14 24.60
CA LYS A 330 0.59 -19.48 23.29
C LYS A 330 1.87 -18.77 22.89
N LEU A 331 2.63 -18.25 23.86
CA LEU A 331 3.92 -17.61 23.63
C LEU A 331 4.98 -18.57 23.10
N LYS A 332 4.84 -19.88 23.39
CA LYS A 332 5.76 -20.95 22.98
C LYS A 332 7.22 -20.65 23.33
N ALA A 333 7.43 -20.04 24.50
CA ALA A 333 8.76 -19.64 24.96
C ALA A 333 9.68 -20.87 25.04
N GLN A 334 10.90 -20.72 24.54
CA GLN A 334 11.92 -21.76 24.60
C GLN A 334 12.66 -21.72 25.94
N PRO A 335 13.35 -22.80 26.33
CA PRO A 335 14.26 -22.77 27.49
C PRO A 335 15.26 -21.61 27.36
N ALA A 336 15.73 -21.11 28.51
CA ALA A 336 16.71 -20.03 28.54
C ALA A 336 17.94 -20.40 27.71
N SER A 337 18.41 -19.46 26.88
CA SER A 337 19.53 -19.69 25.97
C SER A 337 20.79 -19.00 26.47
N GLU A 338 21.88 -19.74 26.55
CA GLU A 338 23.21 -19.21 26.86
C GLU A 338 23.80 -18.37 25.72
N ILE A 339 23.26 -18.52 24.50
CA ILE A 339 23.69 -17.82 23.29
C ILE A 339 23.58 -16.29 23.47
N LEU A 340 22.62 -15.82 24.27
CA LEU A 340 22.47 -14.39 24.58
C LEU A 340 23.74 -13.79 25.22
N ASN A 341 24.41 -14.54 26.09
CA ASN A 341 25.64 -14.09 26.75
C ASN A 341 26.83 -14.13 25.80
N THR A 342 26.97 -15.21 25.02
CA THR A 342 28.13 -15.40 24.14
C THR A 342 28.10 -14.45 22.94
N LEU A 343 26.92 -14.16 22.39
CA LEU A 343 26.78 -13.22 21.27
C LEU A 343 27.15 -11.80 21.66
N ALA A 344 26.83 -11.36 22.87
CA ALA A 344 27.18 -10.03 23.33
C ALA A 344 28.70 -9.82 23.29
N THR A 345 29.48 -10.79 23.74
CA THR A 345 30.95 -10.79 23.68
C THR A 345 31.47 -10.89 22.25
N ARG A 346 30.88 -11.75 21.43
CA ARG A 346 31.26 -11.92 20.02
C ARG A 346 31.07 -10.64 19.21
N ILE A 347 29.98 -9.89 19.45
CA ILE A 347 29.76 -8.60 18.79
C ILE A 347 30.86 -7.60 19.16
N GLU A 348 31.23 -7.50 20.44
CA GLU A 348 32.30 -6.58 20.86
C GLU A 348 33.63 -6.94 20.17
N GLN A 349 33.98 -8.22 20.06
CA GLN A 349 35.18 -8.67 19.35
C GLN A 349 35.19 -8.26 17.88
N LEU A 350 34.03 -8.23 17.23
CA LEU A 350 33.89 -7.81 15.83
C LEU A 350 33.95 -6.28 15.66
N LEU A 351 33.65 -5.53 16.71
CA LEU A 351 33.69 -4.06 16.72
C LEU A 351 35.09 -3.50 17.03
N ILE A 352 36.01 -4.33 17.55
CA ILE A 352 37.39 -3.92 17.80
C ILE A 352 38.08 -3.69 16.44
N PRO A 353 38.68 -2.51 16.18
CA PRO A 353 39.45 -2.28 14.96
C PRO A 353 40.56 -3.32 14.85
N LYS A 354 40.63 -4.03 13.72
CA LYS A 354 41.82 -4.83 13.41
C LYS A 354 42.94 -3.83 13.10
N SER A 355 43.86 -3.68 14.05
CA SER A 355 45.10 -2.90 13.93
C SER A 355 45.96 -3.39 12.77
#